data_AF-A0A318PMN6-F1
#
_entry.id   AF-A0A318PMN6-F1
#
_cell.length_a   1.000
_cell.length_b   1.000
_cell.length_c   1.000
_cell.angle_alpha   90.00
_cell.angle_beta   90.00
_cell.angle_gamma   90.00
#
_symmetry.space_group_name_H-M   'P 1'
#
loop_
_entity.id
_entity.type
_entity.pdbx_description
1 polymer ?
#
loop_
_entity_poly.entity_id
_entity_poly.type
_entity_poly.pdbx_seq_one_letter_code
_entity_poly.pdbx_strand_id
1 'polypeptide(L)'
;MCRPFAQSFLPTTILAHCDAVRGGRQPPHLTARVFIGGLADVQRFRTVLGTLLQRKLYPAEPGRIVTMADFGRDGRPTLKIVSANLSTRSLQLFSPHRTPDVAVADAVAASICLPIIFEPWQIGRSTFVDGGIVSNLPAWPFDEERELDPQALTIAVEIADTSNAPVVRRFNWIPSAIRTALFGSGELNLRVSGQAEQLVLESSLNLLQFDLTVEQARQEVRDGEAAASVRLDKRLFRRPELYRNACEVTRGLAEDVIESALEINAKRVRVAIAVPDRDYHHSLRLRFSTGYETHADEGMLMPIEGSILGEAWQAQESRFELAPFPDKLDLPGDANRFRRKLLWPKLSWQLCIPISDKNGRPRFAVYIGGDAKLKPDERLEVAVTEIENAVNEFFSLIIEELSELEDDDGLEKHHL
;
A
#
# COMPACT_ATOMS: atom_id res chain seq x y z
N MET A 1 24.29 34.09 49.81
CA MET A 1 24.25 35.54 50.09
C MET A 1 23.55 36.25 48.93
N CYS A 2 23.02 37.45 49.15
CA CYS A 2 22.68 38.51 48.17
C CYS A 2 21.78 38.20 46.93
N ARG A 3 20.52 38.66 47.04
CA ARG A 3 19.75 39.40 46.00
C ARG A 3 20.26 40.87 45.90
N PRO A 4 19.73 41.85 45.11
CA PRO A 4 18.42 42.03 44.39
C PRO A 4 18.58 42.29 42.87
N PHE A 5 17.63 42.73 42.02
CA PHE A 5 16.22 43.22 42.07
C PHE A 5 15.23 42.13 41.52
N ALA A 6 13.91 42.25 41.21
CA ALA A 6 12.93 43.32 40.86
C ALA A 6 13.12 43.93 39.43
N GLN A 7 12.10 44.46 38.70
CA GLN A 7 10.78 45.07 38.99
C GLN A 7 9.64 44.47 38.08
N SER A 8 8.47 44.02 38.59
CA SER A 8 7.12 44.70 38.73
C SER A 8 6.40 45.05 37.41
N PHE A 9 5.07 44.91 37.19
CA PHE A 9 3.83 44.98 38.02
C PHE A 9 2.83 43.83 37.61
N LEU A 10 2.00 43.17 38.46
CA LEU A 10 0.84 43.55 39.33
C LEU A 10 -0.50 43.84 38.57
N PRO A 11 -1.73 43.58 39.12
CA PRO A 11 -2.10 42.91 40.39
C PRO A 11 -3.30 41.91 40.41
N THR A 12 -3.31 41.10 41.49
CA THR A 12 -4.35 40.37 42.27
C THR A 12 -5.78 40.99 42.34
N THR A 13 -6.91 40.27 42.59
CA THR A 13 -7.48 39.95 43.95
C THR A 13 -8.88 39.23 43.83
N ILE A 14 -9.07 37.94 44.20
CA ILE A 14 -9.64 37.30 45.45
C ILE A 14 -11.19 37.27 45.61
N LEU A 15 -11.73 36.21 46.25
CA LEU A 15 -13.15 35.87 46.51
C LEU A 15 -13.73 36.55 47.79
N ALA A 16 -15.08 36.68 47.89
CA ALA A 16 -15.93 35.93 48.88
C ALA A 16 -17.38 36.46 49.07
N HIS A 17 -18.32 35.53 49.35
CA HIS A 17 -19.58 35.63 50.15
C HIS A 17 -20.63 36.75 49.91
N CYS A 18 -21.89 36.36 49.63
CA CYS A 18 -23.02 36.44 50.59
C CYS A 18 -24.33 35.82 50.04
N ASP A 19 -25.36 35.70 50.90
CA ASP A 19 -26.49 34.77 50.73
C ASP A 19 -27.83 35.33 50.20
N ALA A 20 -28.59 34.41 49.60
CA ALA A 20 -30.05 34.26 49.50
C ALA A 20 -31.03 35.47 49.47
N VAL A 21 -31.81 35.57 48.38
CA VAL A 21 -33.21 36.05 48.40
C VAL A 21 -34.09 35.10 47.54
N ARG A 22 -35.33 34.85 47.98
CA ARG A 22 -36.30 33.97 47.28
C ARG A 22 -36.97 34.71 46.11
N GLY A 23 -37.02 34.08 44.93
CA GLY A 23 -37.82 34.55 43.79
C GLY A 23 -38.04 33.42 42.78
N GLY A 24 -39.29 32.98 42.58
CA GLY A 24 -39.58 31.77 41.83
C GLY A 24 -39.85 32.00 40.34
N ARG A 25 -39.16 31.22 39.49
CA ARG A 25 -39.63 30.72 38.18
C ARG A 25 -38.70 29.59 37.73
N GLN A 26 -39.26 28.40 37.48
CA GLN A 26 -38.51 27.34 36.80
C GLN A 26 -38.31 27.76 35.33
N PRO A 27 -37.09 27.70 34.76
CA PRO A 27 -36.95 27.62 33.32
C PRO A 27 -37.56 26.30 32.83
N PRO A 28 -38.15 26.24 31.62
CA PRO A 28 -38.69 25.00 31.10
C PRO A 28 -37.59 23.96 30.95
N HIS A 29 -37.89 22.70 31.28
CA HIS A 29 -37.00 21.58 30.95
C HIS A 29 -36.82 21.50 29.44
N LEU A 30 -35.68 21.98 28.95
CA LEU A 30 -35.30 21.81 27.56
C LEU A 30 -34.96 20.33 27.36
N THR A 31 -35.96 19.54 26.97
CA THR A 31 -35.79 18.14 26.60
C THR A 31 -34.97 18.06 25.32
N ALA A 32 -33.65 18.03 25.51
CA ALA A 32 -32.67 17.75 24.47
C ALA A 32 -32.85 16.31 23.99
N ARG A 33 -33.87 16.09 23.15
CA ARG A 33 -33.86 15.03 22.14
C ARG A 33 -32.68 15.32 21.24
N VAL A 34 -31.53 14.73 21.59
CA VAL A 34 -30.38 14.66 20.69
C VAL A 34 -30.87 13.92 19.46
N PHE A 35 -31.03 14.66 18.36
CA PHE A 35 -31.31 14.05 17.07
C PHE A 35 -30.06 13.27 16.67
N ILE A 36 -30.11 11.95 16.85
CA ILE A 36 -29.21 11.00 16.17
C ILE A 36 -29.75 10.81 14.75
N GLY A 37 -29.93 11.94 14.05
CA GLY A 37 -30.41 12.05 12.69
C GLY A 37 -29.34 12.75 11.87
N GLY A 38 -28.97 12.18 10.73
CA GLY A 38 -28.15 12.85 9.74
C GLY A 38 -28.97 13.89 8.97
N LEU A 39 -28.31 14.59 8.06
CA LEU A 39 -28.98 15.50 7.12
C LEU A 39 -29.78 14.73 6.04
N ALA A 40 -29.51 13.45 5.82
CA ALA A 40 -30.23 12.56 4.89
C ALA A 40 -30.24 11.09 5.37
N ASP A 41 -31.12 10.27 4.80
CA ASP A 41 -31.13 8.81 4.95
C ASP A 41 -30.44 8.08 3.77
N VAL A 42 -30.13 6.79 3.97
CA VAL A 42 -29.64 5.88 2.91
C VAL A 42 -30.65 4.77 2.57
N GLN A 43 -31.88 4.82 3.08
CA GLN A 43 -32.91 3.79 2.92
C GLN A 43 -33.33 3.62 1.45
N ARG A 44 -33.44 4.72 0.71
CA ARG A 44 -33.72 4.68 -0.75
C ARG A 44 -32.57 4.01 -1.51
N PHE A 45 -31.31 4.37 -1.20
CA PHE A 45 -30.12 3.75 -1.79
C PHE A 45 -30.07 2.24 -1.51
N ARG A 46 -30.18 1.84 -0.24
CA ARG A 46 -30.20 0.44 0.22
C ARG A 46 -31.26 -0.39 -0.52
N THR A 47 -32.45 0.17 -0.71
CA THR A 47 -33.55 -0.52 -1.40
C THR A 47 -33.28 -0.71 -2.90
N VAL A 48 -32.71 0.30 -3.56
CA VAL A 48 -32.31 0.21 -4.98
C VAL A 48 -31.15 -0.78 -5.15
N LEU A 49 -30.11 -0.69 -4.30
CA LEU A 49 -28.95 -1.58 -4.33
C LEU A 49 -29.36 -3.05 -4.14
N GLY A 50 -30.18 -3.36 -3.15
CA GLY A 50 -30.69 -4.74 -2.94
C GLY A 50 -31.46 -5.27 -4.15
N THR A 51 -32.28 -4.41 -4.79
CA THR A 51 -33.01 -4.77 -6.02
C THR A 51 -32.06 -5.03 -7.19
N LEU A 52 -30.99 -4.25 -7.36
CA LEU A 52 -30.00 -4.44 -8.42
C LEU A 52 -29.15 -5.70 -8.19
N LEU A 53 -28.75 -5.97 -6.94
CA LEU A 53 -28.02 -7.18 -6.57
C LEU A 53 -28.86 -8.44 -6.82
N GLN A 54 -30.14 -8.47 -6.42
CA GLN A 54 -31.05 -9.58 -6.71
C GLN A 54 -31.16 -9.82 -8.22
N ARG A 55 -31.39 -8.77 -9.01
CA ARG A 55 -31.50 -8.89 -10.48
C ARG A 55 -30.22 -9.37 -11.15
N LYS A 56 -29.04 -9.00 -10.63
CA LYS A 56 -27.73 -9.39 -11.18
C LYS A 56 -27.33 -10.83 -10.83
N LEU A 57 -27.63 -11.29 -9.61
CA LEU A 57 -27.15 -12.57 -9.10
C LEU A 57 -28.20 -13.70 -9.13
N TYR A 58 -29.48 -13.34 -8.96
CA TYR A 58 -30.60 -14.28 -8.88
C TYR A 58 -31.79 -13.76 -9.72
N PRO A 59 -31.64 -13.57 -11.05
CA PRO A 59 -32.68 -12.98 -11.91
C PRO A 59 -34.00 -13.77 -11.91
N ALA A 60 -33.95 -15.08 -11.64
CA ALA A 60 -35.10 -15.98 -11.56
C ALA A 60 -35.81 -15.96 -10.19
N GLU A 61 -35.30 -15.26 -9.19
CA GLU A 61 -35.86 -15.21 -7.81
C GLU A 61 -36.23 -13.77 -7.41
N PRO A 62 -37.34 -13.19 -7.94
CA PRO A 62 -37.78 -11.84 -7.60
C PRO A 62 -37.97 -11.65 -6.09
N GLY A 63 -37.39 -10.59 -5.53
CA GLY A 63 -37.52 -10.27 -4.11
C GLY A 63 -36.60 -11.07 -3.17
N ARG A 64 -35.77 -11.99 -3.68
CA ARG A 64 -34.71 -12.61 -2.87
C ARG A 64 -33.77 -11.55 -2.31
N ILE A 65 -33.52 -11.61 -1.00
CA ILE A 65 -32.48 -10.82 -0.35
C ILE A 65 -31.13 -11.45 -0.66
N VAL A 66 -30.19 -10.66 -1.18
CA VAL A 66 -28.79 -11.07 -1.36
C VAL A 66 -28.04 -10.88 -0.04
N THR A 67 -27.40 -11.95 0.43
CA THR A 67 -26.75 -12.07 1.74
C THR A 67 -25.24 -12.24 1.60
N MET A 68 -24.47 -12.04 2.68
CA MET A 68 -23.02 -12.30 2.63
C MET A 68 -22.72 -13.77 2.28
N ALA A 69 -23.58 -14.71 2.69
CA ALA A 69 -23.48 -16.14 2.35
C ALA A 69 -23.60 -16.45 0.85
N ASP A 70 -24.02 -15.50 0.00
CA ASP A 70 -24.07 -15.68 -1.46
C ASP A 70 -22.71 -15.50 -2.16
N PHE A 71 -21.68 -15.03 -1.43
CA PHE A 71 -20.32 -14.74 -1.92
C PHE A 71 -19.29 -15.76 -1.39
N GLY A 72 -18.14 -15.89 -2.05
CA GLY A 72 -17.16 -16.95 -1.76
C GLY A 72 -17.60 -18.36 -2.20
N ARG A 73 -18.62 -18.46 -3.07
CA ARG A 73 -19.18 -19.71 -3.61
C ARG A 73 -19.60 -19.55 -5.06
N ASP A 74 -19.83 -20.66 -5.76
CA ASP A 74 -20.31 -20.71 -7.15
C ASP A 74 -19.42 -19.90 -8.14
N GLY A 75 -18.12 -19.81 -7.87
CA GLY A 75 -17.18 -18.98 -8.64
C GLY A 75 -17.27 -17.46 -8.35
N ARG A 76 -18.11 -17.02 -7.42
CA ARG A 76 -18.16 -15.61 -6.97
C ARG A 76 -17.03 -15.36 -5.94
N PRO A 77 -16.28 -14.25 -6.05
CA PRO A 77 -15.23 -13.92 -5.08
C PRO A 77 -15.79 -13.68 -3.68
N THR A 78 -14.93 -13.80 -2.66
CA THR A 78 -15.26 -13.50 -1.26
C THR A 78 -15.46 -12.00 -1.07
N LEU A 79 -16.66 -11.58 -0.68
CA LEU A 79 -16.97 -10.18 -0.37
C LEU A 79 -16.66 -9.86 1.10
N LYS A 80 -15.94 -8.77 1.33
CA LYS A 80 -15.59 -8.23 2.65
C LYS A 80 -15.99 -6.75 2.68
N ILE A 81 -16.74 -6.31 3.69
CA ILE A 81 -17.19 -4.92 3.84
C ILE A 81 -16.87 -4.47 5.27
N VAL A 82 -16.35 -3.25 5.43
CA VAL A 82 -15.89 -2.70 6.73
C VAL A 82 -16.70 -1.48 7.12
N SER A 83 -17.15 -1.42 8.37
CA SER A 83 -17.94 -0.33 8.94
C SER A 83 -17.53 -0.07 10.39
N ALA A 84 -17.79 1.12 10.94
CA ALA A 84 -17.56 1.43 12.34
C ALA A 84 -18.85 1.17 13.16
N ASN A 85 -18.80 0.19 14.08
CA ASN A 85 -19.89 -0.15 14.99
C ASN A 85 -19.85 0.76 16.22
N LEU A 86 -20.79 1.69 16.32
CA LEU A 86 -20.89 2.64 17.44
C LEU A 86 -21.35 1.98 18.74
N SER A 87 -22.09 0.87 18.67
CA SER A 87 -22.57 0.13 19.83
C SER A 87 -21.44 -0.63 20.55
N THR A 88 -20.47 -1.17 19.81
CA THR A 88 -19.29 -1.86 20.36
C THR A 88 -18.04 -0.98 20.44
N ARG A 89 -18.04 0.18 19.74
CA ARG A 89 -16.87 1.07 19.54
C ARG A 89 -15.70 0.36 18.86
N SER A 90 -16.00 -0.46 17.85
CA SER A 90 -15.01 -1.24 17.11
C SER A 90 -15.28 -1.16 15.60
N LEU A 91 -14.29 -1.57 14.79
CA LEU A 91 -14.59 -1.99 13.42
C LEU A 91 -15.52 -3.21 13.44
N GLN A 92 -16.36 -3.30 12.41
CA GLN A 92 -17.15 -4.46 12.02
C GLN A 92 -16.69 -4.90 10.64
N LEU A 93 -16.32 -6.16 10.52
CA LEU A 93 -16.14 -6.84 9.24
C LEU A 93 -17.41 -7.65 8.95
N PHE A 94 -18.09 -7.33 7.85
CA PHE A 94 -19.11 -8.18 7.25
C PHE A 94 -18.45 -9.10 6.21
N SER A 95 -18.69 -10.40 6.31
CA SER A 95 -18.16 -11.42 5.38
C SER A 95 -19.00 -12.70 5.42
N PRO A 96 -18.88 -13.61 4.43
CA PRO A 96 -19.59 -14.90 4.44
C PRO A 96 -19.34 -15.70 5.73
N HIS A 97 -18.11 -15.66 6.24
CA HIS A 97 -17.69 -16.41 7.43
C HIS A 97 -18.09 -15.77 8.77
N ARG A 98 -18.26 -14.45 8.83
CA ARG A 98 -18.54 -13.72 10.09
C ARG A 98 -20.00 -13.32 10.25
N THR A 99 -20.70 -13.04 9.15
CA THR A 99 -22.06 -12.49 9.14
C THR A 99 -22.88 -13.03 7.97
N PRO A 100 -22.99 -14.37 7.79
CA PRO A 100 -23.57 -14.99 6.59
C PRO A 100 -24.96 -14.45 6.24
N ASP A 101 -25.84 -14.32 7.23
CA ASP A 101 -27.26 -13.95 7.06
C ASP A 101 -27.49 -12.44 6.85
N VAL A 102 -26.46 -11.59 6.99
CA VAL A 102 -26.59 -10.15 6.79
C VAL A 102 -26.77 -9.85 5.30
N ALA A 103 -27.79 -9.05 4.96
CA ALA A 103 -28.02 -8.61 3.60
C ALA A 103 -26.88 -7.69 3.13
N VAL A 104 -26.35 -7.92 1.93
CA VAL A 104 -25.24 -7.12 1.38
C VAL A 104 -25.61 -5.64 1.28
N ALA A 105 -26.86 -5.34 0.93
CA ALA A 105 -27.34 -3.95 0.87
C ALA A 105 -27.38 -3.26 2.24
N ASP A 106 -27.56 -3.99 3.35
CA ASP A 106 -27.48 -3.44 4.71
C ASP A 106 -26.03 -3.26 5.17
N ALA A 107 -25.15 -4.20 4.82
CA ALA A 107 -23.70 -4.08 5.07
C ALA A 107 -23.10 -2.87 4.32
N VAL A 108 -23.47 -2.66 3.05
CA VAL A 108 -23.06 -1.47 2.28
C VAL A 108 -23.67 -0.19 2.85
N ALA A 109 -24.96 -0.19 3.25
CA ALA A 109 -25.57 0.98 3.89
C ALA A 109 -24.81 1.38 5.17
N ALA A 110 -24.53 0.42 6.06
CA ALA A 110 -23.69 0.61 7.24
C ALA A 110 -22.27 1.12 6.90
N SER A 111 -21.72 0.72 5.76
CA SER A 111 -20.38 1.10 5.30
C SER A 111 -20.27 2.53 4.76
N ILE A 112 -21.36 3.19 4.37
CA ILE A 112 -21.36 4.53 3.72
C ILE A 112 -22.05 5.63 4.55
N CYS A 113 -22.48 5.31 5.77
CA CYS A 113 -23.17 6.25 6.66
C CYS A 113 -22.20 7.28 7.27
N LEU A 114 -21.71 8.22 6.47
CA LEU A 114 -20.88 9.34 6.92
C LEU A 114 -21.60 10.11 8.05
N PRO A 115 -21.06 10.17 9.29
CA PRO A 115 -21.68 10.87 10.40
C PRO A 115 -21.97 12.33 10.09
N ILE A 116 -23.03 12.85 10.73
CA ILE A 116 -23.61 14.19 10.48
C ILE A 116 -24.31 14.26 9.11
N ILE A 117 -23.73 13.72 8.03
CA ILE A 117 -24.33 13.72 6.69
C ILE A 117 -25.48 12.71 6.60
N PHE A 118 -25.23 11.44 6.94
CA PHE A 118 -26.19 10.35 6.83
C PHE A 118 -26.61 9.79 8.20
N GLU A 119 -27.87 9.33 8.29
CA GLU A 119 -28.37 8.62 9.47
C GLU A 119 -27.59 7.31 9.71
N PRO A 120 -27.07 7.06 10.94
CA PRO A 120 -26.39 5.81 11.27
C PRO A 120 -27.28 4.58 11.05
N TRP A 121 -26.84 3.65 10.20
CA TRP A 121 -27.62 2.45 9.87
C TRP A 121 -27.72 1.49 11.06
N GLN A 122 -28.85 0.77 11.17
CA GLN A 122 -29.04 -0.23 12.23
C GLN A 122 -29.16 -1.63 11.65
N ILE A 123 -28.39 -2.57 12.21
CA ILE A 123 -28.49 -4.00 11.89
C ILE A 123 -28.67 -4.77 13.20
N GLY A 124 -29.85 -5.38 13.36
CA GLY A 124 -30.24 -6.08 14.58
C GLY A 124 -30.39 -5.14 15.78
N ARG A 125 -29.36 -5.07 16.63
CA ARG A 125 -29.27 -4.18 17.81
C ARG A 125 -28.05 -3.26 17.80
N SER A 126 -27.25 -3.29 16.73
CA SER A 126 -26.05 -2.48 16.60
C SER A 126 -26.27 -1.32 15.63
N THR A 127 -25.67 -0.17 15.95
CA THR A 127 -25.70 1.05 15.14
C THR A 127 -24.35 1.28 14.48
N PHE A 128 -24.36 1.62 13.20
CA PHE A 128 -23.19 1.62 12.33
C PHE A 128 -23.03 2.95 11.59
N VAL A 129 -21.77 3.33 11.34
CA VAL A 129 -21.39 4.47 10.50
C VAL A 129 -20.24 4.07 9.57
N ASP A 130 -19.90 4.97 8.65
CA ASP A 130 -18.85 4.79 7.66
C ASP A 130 -17.54 4.25 8.27
N GLY A 131 -16.99 3.20 7.64
CA GLY A 131 -15.76 2.55 8.10
C GLY A 131 -14.50 3.39 7.90
N GLY A 132 -14.52 4.30 6.92
CA GLY A 132 -13.33 5.05 6.49
C GLY A 132 -12.75 5.98 7.56
N ILE A 133 -13.57 6.38 8.52
CA ILE A 133 -13.23 7.23 9.67
C ILE A 133 -12.27 6.52 10.63
N VAL A 134 -12.19 5.19 10.54
CA VAL A 134 -11.31 4.33 11.32
C VAL A 134 -10.30 3.60 10.42
N SER A 135 -10.68 3.29 9.17
CA SER A 135 -9.81 2.66 8.17
C SER A 135 -10.36 2.91 6.76
N ASN A 136 -9.83 3.93 6.06
CA ASN A 136 -10.29 4.34 4.71
C ASN A 136 -9.86 3.39 3.58
N LEU A 137 -8.84 2.57 3.82
CA LEU A 137 -8.35 1.59 2.84
C LEU A 137 -7.93 0.30 3.56
N PRO A 138 -8.90 -0.49 4.08
CA PRO A 138 -8.65 -1.65 4.92
C PRO A 138 -8.11 -2.82 4.08
N ALA A 139 -6.79 -2.96 4.03
CA ALA A 139 -6.13 -4.12 3.42
C ALA A 139 -6.03 -5.34 4.39
N TRP A 140 -6.01 -5.06 5.71
CA TRP A 140 -6.00 -6.05 6.79
C TRP A 140 -7.05 -7.17 6.71
N PRO A 141 -8.25 -7.02 6.10
CA PRO A 141 -9.20 -8.12 5.99
C PRO A 141 -8.69 -9.28 5.12
N PHE A 142 -7.63 -9.09 4.33
CA PHE A 142 -7.03 -10.08 3.42
C PHE A 142 -5.68 -10.64 3.90
N ASP A 143 -5.28 -10.38 5.14
CA ASP A 143 -3.98 -10.85 5.67
C ASP A 143 -3.84 -12.38 5.59
N GLU A 144 -4.90 -13.12 5.92
CA GLU A 144 -4.92 -14.58 5.87
C GLU A 144 -4.73 -15.10 4.43
N GLU A 145 -5.39 -14.51 3.43
CA GLU A 145 -5.18 -14.88 2.03
C GLU A 145 -3.77 -14.55 1.52
N ARG A 146 -3.14 -13.46 1.99
CA ARG A 146 -1.76 -13.07 1.59
C ARG A 146 -0.66 -13.87 2.29
N GLU A 147 -0.92 -14.43 3.46
CA GLU A 147 -0.03 -15.39 4.13
C GLU A 147 -0.14 -16.80 3.49
N LEU A 148 -1.32 -17.15 2.96
CA LEU A 148 -1.54 -18.40 2.23
C LEU A 148 -1.03 -18.35 0.78
N ASP A 149 -1.15 -17.19 0.13
CA ASP A 149 -0.58 -16.91 -1.20
C ASP A 149 0.23 -15.59 -1.18
N PRO A 150 1.53 -15.66 -0.88
CA PRO A 150 2.43 -14.49 -0.92
C PRO A 150 2.66 -13.89 -2.32
N GLN A 151 2.13 -14.51 -3.38
CA GLN A 151 2.16 -13.99 -4.77
C GLN A 151 0.81 -13.36 -5.17
N ALA A 152 -0.19 -13.33 -4.28
CA ALA A 152 -1.49 -12.73 -4.53
C ALA A 152 -1.40 -11.20 -4.71
N LEU A 153 -1.42 -10.76 -5.98
CA LEU A 153 -1.46 -9.34 -6.34
C LEU A 153 -2.66 -8.64 -5.67
N THR A 154 -2.36 -7.69 -4.78
CA THR A 154 -3.37 -6.83 -4.16
C THR A 154 -3.44 -5.51 -4.91
N ILE A 155 -4.60 -5.15 -5.46
CA ILE A 155 -4.84 -3.83 -6.09
C ILE A 155 -5.69 -3.00 -5.12
N ALA A 156 -5.12 -1.94 -4.57
CA ALA A 156 -5.78 -1.04 -3.65
C ALA A 156 -6.20 0.23 -4.39
N VAL A 157 -7.50 0.40 -4.65
CA VAL A 157 -8.03 1.55 -5.39
C VAL A 157 -8.42 2.66 -4.41
N GLU A 158 -7.90 3.86 -4.65
CA GLU A 158 -8.22 5.08 -3.89
C GLU A 158 -8.80 6.13 -4.84
N ILE A 159 -9.77 6.93 -4.37
CA ILE A 159 -10.35 8.04 -5.15
C ILE A 159 -9.89 9.36 -4.53
N ALA A 160 -9.08 10.12 -5.27
CA ALA A 160 -8.52 11.39 -4.84
C ALA A 160 -9.30 12.57 -5.44
N ASP A 161 -9.95 13.34 -4.58
CA ASP A 161 -10.68 14.57 -4.94
C ASP A 161 -9.71 15.71 -5.28
N THR A 162 -9.61 16.05 -6.58
CA THR A 162 -8.70 17.09 -7.11
C THR A 162 -9.19 18.53 -6.92
N SER A 163 -10.36 18.74 -6.28
CA SER A 163 -10.94 20.07 -6.11
C SER A 163 -10.09 20.96 -5.18
N ASN A 164 -9.32 21.87 -5.78
CA ASN A 164 -8.55 22.89 -5.09
C ASN A 164 -9.47 23.98 -4.50
N ALA A 165 -10.12 23.70 -3.37
CA ALA A 165 -11.05 24.58 -2.66
C ALA A 165 -10.54 25.05 -1.27
N PRO A 166 -9.45 25.86 -1.18
CA PRO A 166 -8.79 26.21 0.08
C PRO A 166 -9.51 27.32 0.87
N VAL A 167 -10.64 27.03 1.53
CA VAL A 167 -11.31 28.00 2.44
C VAL A 167 -11.84 27.36 3.73
N VAL A 168 -11.03 27.34 4.78
CA VAL A 168 -11.51 27.09 6.16
C VAL A 168 -12.20 28.36 6.69
N ARG A 169 -13.49 28.53 6.35
CA ARG A 169 -14.39 29.49 7.03
C ARG A 169 -14.99 28.86 8.29
N ARG A 170 -15.34 29.71 9.28
CA ARG A 170 -15.69 29.35 10.67
C ARG A 170 -16.77 28.25 10.88
N PHE A 171 -17.57 27.94 9.86
CA PHE A 171 -18.61 26.90 9.90
C PHE A 171 -18.41 25.79 8.85
N ASN A 172 -17.42 25.90 7.96
CA ASN A 172 -17.16 24.96 6.86
C ASN A 172 -16.16 23.84 7.24
N TRP A 173 -15.81 23.74 8.52
CA TRP A 173 -14.75 22.84 9.01
C TRP A 173 -15.19 21.38 9.13
N ILE A 174 -16.50 21.08 9.19
CA ILE A 174 -17.00 19.71 9.37
C ILE A 174 -16.69 18.82 8.15
N PRO A 175 -16.97 19.23 6.89
CA PRO A 175 -16.50 18.49 5.71
C PRO A 175 -14.98 18.32 5.68
N SER A 176 -14.21 19.33 6.08
CA SER A 176 -12.75 19.23 6.17
C SER A 176 -12.31 18.21 7.23
N ALA A 177 -12.92 18.20 8.41
CA ALA A 177 -12.61 17.24 9.48
C ALA A 177 -13.03 15.80 9.11
N ILE A 178 -14.14 15.63 8.39
CA ILE A 178 -14.52 14.33 7.81
C ILE A 178 -13.49 13.91 6.76
N ARG A 179 -13.10 14.80 5.82
CA ARG A 179 -12.05 14.53 4.82
C ARG A 179 -10.71 14.18 5.50
N THR A 180 -10.33 14.85 6.60
CA THR A 180 -9.13 14.51 7.38
C THR A 180 -9.27 13.16 8.11
N ALA A 181 -10.44 12.81 8.65
CA ALA A 181 -10.64 11.52 9.32
C ALA A 181 -10.63 10.33 8.35
N LEU A 182 -11.23 10.50 7.17
CA LEU A 182 -11.18 9.53 6.07
C LEU A 182 -9.73 9.43 5.54
N PHE A 183 -9.30 10.43 4.77
CA PHE A 183 -8.09 10.34 3.96
C PHE A 183 -6.79 10.47 4.78
N GLY A 184 -6.82 11.13 5.95
CA GLY A 184 -5.66 11.24 6.85
C GLY A 184 -5.27 9.93 7.56
N SER A 185 -6.01 8.84 7.37
CA SER A 185 -5.72 7.51 7.94
C SER A 185 -5.14 6.50 6.93
N GLY A 186 -5.15 6.81 5.63
CA GLY A 186 -4.82 5.85 4.56
C GLY A 186 -3.42 5.24 4.67
N GLU A 187 -2.43 6.09 4.97
CA GLU A 187 -1.01 5.74 5.08
C GLU A 187 -0.72 4.57 6.05
N LEU A 188 -1.46 4.46 7.15
CA LEU A 188 -1.24 3.42 8.17
C LEU A 188 -1.88 2.08 7.81
N ASN A 189 -2.90 2.07 6.93
CA ASN A 189 -3.69 0.87 6.64
C ASN A 189 -3.12 0.03 5.48
N LEU A 190 -2.34 0.64 4.58
CA LEU A 190 -1.61 -0.08 3.51
C LEU A 190 -0.27 -0.66 3.97
N ARG A 191 0.39 -0.09 4.99
CA ARG A 191 1.76 -0.46 5.43
C ARG A 191 1.92 -1.92 5.91
N VAL A 192 0.82 -2.65 6.11
CA VAL A 192 0.79 -4.08 6.50
C VAL A 192 0.62 -5.03 5.29
N SER A 193 0.39 -4.48 4.08
CA SER A 193 -0.24 -5.24 2.97
C SER A 193 0.70 -5.96 1.98
N GLY A 194 2.01 -5.93 2.16
CA GLY A 194 2.95 -6.63 1.25
C GLY A 194 2.91 -6.12 -0.19
N GLN A 195 2.68 -7.00 -1.17
CA GLN A 195 2.57 -6.65 -2.60
C GLN A 195 1.22 -5.98 -2.93
N ALA A 196 1.04 -4.75 -2.45
CA ALA A 196 -0.14 -3.92 -2.73
C ALA A 196 0.19 -2.78 -3.71
N GLU A 197 -0.43 -2.80 -4.88
CA GLU A 197 -0.38 -1.75 -5.89
C GLU A 197 -1.49 -0.71 -5.64
N GLN A 198 -1.11 0.50 -5.23
CA GLN A 198 -2.03 1.61 -4.93
C GLN A 198 -2.41 2.33 -6.23
N LEU A 199 -3.62 2.07 -6.74
CA LEU A 199 -4.20 2.77 -7.89
C LEU A 199 -4.99 3.99 -7.40
N VAL A 200 -4.38 5.18 -7.50
CA VAL A 200 -5.09 6.43 -7.26
C VAL A 200 -5.85 6.82 -8.52
N LEU A 201 -7.16 7.05 -8.37
CA LEU A 201 -8.04 7.60 -9.39
C LEU A 201 -8.38 9.04 -9.01
N GLU A 202 -7.95 9.98 -9.84
CA GLU A 202 -8.25 11.40 -9.68
C GLU A 202 -9.70 11.65 -10.08
N SER A 203 -10.43 12.36 -9.22
CA SER A 203 -11.84 12.72 -9.43
C SER A 203 -12.02 14.23 -9.53
N SER A 204 -12.92 14.64 -10.42
CA SER A 204 -13.38 16.04 -10.58
C SER A 204 -14.52 16.40 -9.61
N LEU A 205 -15.08 15.41 -8.92
CA LEU A 205 -16.29 15.53 -8.10
C LEU A 205 -15.99 15.81 -6.64
N ASN A 206 -16.76 16.71 -6.04
CA ASN A 206 -16.73 16.97 -4.60
C ASN A 206 -17.48 15.83 -3.87
N LEU A 207 -17.01 15.43 -2.68
CA LEU A 207 -17.55 14.32 -1.88
C LEU A 207 -19.08 14.30 -1.67
N LEU A 208 -19.75 15.47 -1.70
CA LEU A 208 -21.19 15.62 -1.46
C LEU A 208 -21.98 16.13 -2.68
N GLN A 209 -21.40 16.03 -3.88
CA GLN A 209 -21.98 16.52 -5.13
C GLN A 209 -23.03 15.54 -5.70
N PHE A 210 -24.16 15.41 -5.00
CA PHE A 210 -25.26 14.50 -5.36
C PHE A 210 -26.23 15.07 -6.42
N ASP A 211 -26.01 16.31 -6.88
CA ASP A 211 -26.81 17.06 -7.85
C ASP A 211 -26.37 16.86 -9.32
N LEU A 212 -25.60 15.80 -9.59
CA LEU A 212 -25.06 15.47 -10.91
C LEU A 212 -26.11 15.00 -11.91
N THR A 213 -25.92 15.38 -13.17
CA THR A 213 -26.60 14.72 -14.30
C THR A 213 -26.06 13.30 -14.52
N VAL A 214 -26.89 12.45 -15.13
CA VAL A 214 -26.48 11.07 -15.50
C VAL A 214 -25.28 11.11 -16.47
N GLU A 215 -25.22 12.11 -17.33
CA GLU A 215 -24.16 12.31 -18.32
C GLU A 215 -22.82 12.69 -17.67
N GLN A 216 -22.82 13.54 -16.64
CA GLN A 216 -21.64 13.84 -15.83
C GLN A 216 -21.15 12.61 -15.07
N ALA A 217 -22.04 11.91 -14.37
CA ALA A 217 -21.68 10.70 -13.63
C ALA A 217 -21.12 9.59 -14.56
N ARG A 218 -21.66 9.48 -15.79
CA ARG A 218 -21.13 8.60 -16.84
C ARG A 218 -19.79 9.06 -17.41
N GLN A 219 -19.51 10.35 -17.44
CA GLN A 219 -18.24 10.88 -17.92
C GLN A 219 -17.12 10.60 -16.92
N GLU A 220 -17.35 10.93 -15.65
CA GLU A 220 -16.40 10.64 -14.56
C GLU A 220 -15.99 9.15 -14.52
N VAL A 221 -16.96 8.23 -14.68
CA VAL A 221 -16.69 6.79 -14.72
C VAL A 221 -15.82 6.41 -15.93
N ARG A 222 -16.02 7.02 -17.11
CA ARG A 222 -15.17 6.77 -18.29
C ARG A 222 -13.76 7.30 -18.10
N ASP A 223 -13.61 8.48 -17.51
CA ASP A 223 -12.31 9.10 -17.31
C ASP A 223 -11.50 8.32 -16.25
N GLY A 224 -12.17 7.86 -15.19
CA GLY A 224 -11.61 6.92 -14.22
C GLY A 224 -11.24 5.55 -14.83
N GLU A 225 -12.09 4.99 -15.71
CA GLU A 225 -11.82 3.73 -16.43
C GLU A 225 -10.61 3.84 -17.38
N ALA A 226 -10.49 4.96 -18.11
CA ALA A 226 -9.36 5.24 -18.98
C ALA A 226 -8.05 5.42 -18.18
N ALA A 227 -8.07 6.21 -17.10
CA ALA A 227 -6.92 6.41 -16.22
C ALA A 227 -6.49 5.10 -15.52
N ALA A 228 -7.45 4.30 -15.04
CA ALA A 228 -7.21 2.98 -14.47
C ALA A 228 -6.52 2.05 -15.48
N SER A 229 -7.04 2.00 -16.72
CA SER A 229 -6.52 1.11 -17.77
C SER A 229 -5.05 1.39 -18.09
N VAL A 230 -4.67 2.66 -18.26
CA VAL A 230 -3.27 3.05 -18.55
C VAL A 230 -2.34 2.78 -17.38
N ARG A 231 -2.77 3.12 -16.14
CA ARG A 231 -1.94 2.92 -14.93
C ARG A 231 -1.72 1.43 -14.63
N LEU A 232 -2.75 0.59 -14.81
CA LEU A 232 -2.67 -0.87 -14.63
C LEU A 232 -1.83 -1.54 -15.72
N ASP A 233 -1.96 -1.14 -16.99
CA ASP A 233 -1.10 -1.62 -18.09
C ASP A 233 0.39 -1.39 -17.79
N LYS A 234 0.76 -0.13 -17.50
CA LYS A 234 2.12 0.26 -17.13
C LYS A 234 2.65 -0.56 -15.95
N ARG A 235 1.94 -0.58 -14.82
CA ARG A 235 2.47 -1.10 -13.55
C ARG A 235 2.46 -2.61 -13.40
N LEU A 236 1.45 -3.30 -13.96
CA LEU A 236 1.26 -4.74 -13.78
C LEU A 236 1.85 -5.58 -14.92
N PHE A 237 1.91 -5.02 -16.13
CA PHE A 237 2.35 -5.73 -17.33
C PHE A 237 3.68 -5.18 -17.83
N ARG A 238 3.70 -3.94 -18.35
CA ARG A 238 4.89 -3.38 -19.02
C ARG A 238 6.12 -3.27 -18.14
N ARG A 239 6.00 -2.68 -16.93
CA ARG A 239 7.13 -2.51 -16.00
C ARG A 239 7.69 -3.87 -15.52
N PRO A 240 6.87 -4.84 -15.05
CA PRO A 240 7.37 -6.18 -14.72
C PRO A 240 7.90 -6.98 -15.91
N GLU A 241 7.38 -6.77 -17.13
CA GLU A 241 7.93 -7.36 -18.35
C GLU A 241 9.32 -6.79 -18.69
N LEU A 242 9.47 -5.47 -18.73
CA LEU A 242 10.76 -4.81 -18.99
C LEU A 242 11.82 -5.20 -17.96
N TYR A 243 11.48 -5.23 -16.67
CA TYR A 243 12.42 -5.69 -15.63
C TYR A 243 12.76 -7.18 -15.73
N ARG A 244 11.84 -8.07 -16.14
CA ARG A 244 12.17 -9.49 -16.37
C ARG A 244 13.06 -9.66 -17.60
N ASN A 245 12.78 -8.95 -18.69
CA ASN A 245 13.61 -8.94 -19.89
C ASN A 245 15.01 -8.38 -19.57
N ALA A 246 15.13 -7.39 -18.68
CA ALA A 246 16.41 -6.90 -18.19
C ALA A 246 17.19 -7.95 -17.37
N CYS A 247 16.52 -8.74 -16.53
CA CYS A 247 17.13 -9.89 -15.84
C CYS A 247 17.60 -10.97 -16.83
N GLU A 248 16.83 -11.26 -17.87
CA GLU A 248 17.18 -12.22 -18.93
C GLU A 248 18.42 -11.80 -19.73
N VAL A 249 18.46 -10.56 -20.22
CA VAL A 249 19.63 -10.01 -20.93
C VAL A 249 20.86 -10.01 -20.02
N THR A 250 20.71 -9.58 -18.77
CA THR A 250 21.80 -9.62 -17.77
C THR A 250 22.32 -11.04 -17.53
N ARG A 251 21.43 -12.05 -17.51
CA ARG A 251 21.84 -13.46 -17.38
C ARG A 251 22.68 -13.88 -18.58
N GLY A 252 22.22 -13.59 -19.80
CA GLY A 252 22.94 -13.90 -21.03
C GLY A 252 24.34 -13.26 -21.05
N LEU A 253 24.44 -11.96 -20.76
CA LEU A 253 25.73 -11.25 -20.66
C LEU A 253 26.69 -11.90 -19.64
N ALA A 254 26.17 -12.31 -18.48
CA ALA A 254 26.99 -12.97 -17.46
C ALA A 254 27.39 -14.41 -17.85
N GLU A 255 26.52 -15.16 -18.52
CA GLU A 255 26.80 -16.51 -19.00
C GLU A 255 27.81 -16.48 -20.15
N ASP A 256 27.64 -15.60 -21.15
CA ASP A 256 28.56 -15.43 -22.28
C ASP A 256 30.00 -15.09 -21.84
N VAL A 257 30.17 -14.16 -20.88
CA VAL A 257 31.50 -13.79 -20.36
C VAL A 257 32.12 -14.93 -19.54
N ILE A 258 31.34 -15.65 -18.73
CA ILE A 258 31.86 -16.79 -17.95
C ILE A 258 32.30 -17.95 -18.86
N GLU A 259 31.52 -18.28 -19.89
CA GLU A 259 31.90 -19.33 -20.83
C GLU A 259 33.14 -18.96 -21.66
N SER A 260 33.23 -17.71 -22.12
CA SER A 260 34.30 -17.25 -23.02
C SER A 260 35.62 -16.89 -22.31
N ALA A 261 35.58 -16.17 -21.19
CA ALA A 261 36.80 -15.72 -20.49
C ALA A 261 37.39 -16.80 -19.57
N LEU A 262 36.53 -17.65 -18.97
CA LEU A 262 36.95 -18.63 -17.95
C LEU A 262 36.99 -20.07 -18.46
N GLU A 263 36.54 -20.33 -19.69
CA GLU A 263 36.45 -21.67 -20.30
C GLU A 263 35.57 -22.66 -19.46
N ILE A 264 34.63 -22.14 -18.66
CA ILE A 264 33.74 -22.90 -17.78
C ILE A 264 32.31 -22.83 -18.31
N ASN A 265 31.73 -23.97 -18.68
CA ASN A 265 30.30 -24.04 -18.96
C ASN A 265 29.48 -23.68 -17.71
N ALA A 266 28.73 -22.58 -17.80
CA ALA A 266 27.98 -22.02 -16.67
C ALA A 266 26.69 -22.81 -16.47
N LYS A 267 26.65 -23.71 -15.48
CA LYS A 267 25.51 -24.63 -15.31
C LYS A 267 24.21 -23.95 -14.90
N ARG A 268 24.29 -22.80 -14.21
CA ARG A 268 23.16 -21.90 -13.92
C ARG A 268 23.69 -20.56 -13.39
N VAL A 269 23.45 -19.47 -14.11
CA VAL A 269 23.44 -18.13 -13.52
C VAL A 269 22.01 -17.75 -13.15
N ARG A 270 21.86 -16.98 -12.07
CA ARG A 270 20.61 -16.37 -11.63
C ARG A 270 20.80 -14.87 -11.53
N VAL A 271 19.79 -14.12 -11.93
CA VAL A 271 19.78 -12.65 -11.84
C VAL A 271 18.51 -12.21 -11.11
N ALA A 272 18.64 -11.25 -10.21
CA ALA A 272 17.52 -10.53 -9.63
C ALA A 272 17.79 -9.03 -9.56
N ILE A 273 16.74 -8.22 -9.61
CA ILE A 273 16.83 -6.77 -9.42
C ILE A 273 16.30 -6.46 -8.03
N ALA A 274 17.20 -5.90 -7.21
CA ALA A 274 17.00 -5.57 -5.81
C ALA A 274 16.56 -4.10 -5.67
N VAL A 275 15.31 -3.88 -5.28
CA VAL A 275 14.72 -2.54 -5.12
C VAL A 275 14.48 -2.24 -3.62
N PRO A 276 14.53 -0.98 -3.18
CA PRO A 276 13.92 -0.61 -1.91
C PRO A 276 12.40 -0.80 -1.98
N ASP A 277 11.80 -1.34 -0.93
CA ASP A 277 10.35 -1.23 -0.75
C ASP A 277 10.00 0.19 -0.25
N ARG A 278 8.77 0.67 -0.52
CA ARG A 278 8.32 1.99 -0.04
C ARG A 278 8.39 2.05 1.49
N ASP A 279 8.91 3.15 2.01
CA ASP A 279 9.20 3.40 3.44
C ASP A 279 10.26 2.47 4.08
N TYR A 280 10.95 1.60 3.33
CA TYR A 280 11.95 0.67 3.88
C TYR A 280 13.38 1.21 3.69
N HIS A 281 14.05 1.57 4.79
CA HIS A 281 15.38 2.21 4.77
C HIS A 281 16.57 1.28 5.07
N HIS A 282 16.33 0.01 5.38
CA HIS A 282 17.37 -0.92 5.88
C HIS A 282 17.42 -2.26 5.13
N SER A 283 16.73 -2.37 3.99
CA SER A 283 16.60 -3.62 3.24
C SER A 283 16.22 -3.40 1.78
N LEU A 284 16.69 -4.28 0.90
CA LEU A 284 16.29 -4.36 -0.51
C LEU A 284 15.55 -5.68 -0.77
N ARG A 285 14.52 -5.66 -1.63
CA ARG A 285 13.79 -6.86 -2.06
C ARG A 285 14.22 -7.28 -3.45
N LEU A 286 14.55 -8.56 -3.62
CA LEU A 286 14.76 -9.20 -4.92
C LEU A 286 13.42 -9.31 -5.67
N ARG A 287 12.94 -8.22 -6.29
CA ARG A 287 11.54 -8.06 -6.75
C ARG A 287 11.29 -8.63 -8.14
N PHE A 288 12.29 -8.61 -9.02
CA PHE A 288 12.22 -9.20 -10.37
C PHE A 288 13.39 -10.18 -10.50
N SER A 289 13.21 -11.32 -11.17
CA SER A 289 14.24 -12.38 -11.22
C SER A 289 14.18 -13.22 -12.50
N THR A 290 15.29 -13.90 -12.81
CA THR A 290 15.35 -15.10 -13.66
C THR A 290 16.39 -16.10 -13.13
N GLY A 291 16.25 -17.38 -13.47
CA GLY A 291 17.09 -18.46 -12.96
C GLY A 291 16.71 -18.92 -11.54
N TYR A 292 15.67 -18.36 -10.92
CA TYR A 292 15.21 -18.78 -9.59
C TYR A 292 14.26 -19.98 -9.70
N GLU A 293 13.05 -19.82 -10.24
CA GLU A 293 12.12 -20.86 -10.76
C GLU A 293 11.56 -21.88 -9.75
N THR A 294 12.33 -22.22 -8.70
CA THR A 294 11.97 -23.18 -7.63
C THR A 294 12.66 -22.87 -6.29
N HIS A 295 13.50 -21.84 -6.21
CA HIS A 295 14.36 -21.57 -5.05
C HIS A 295 13.71 -20.59 -4.07
N ALA A 296 13.73 -20.93 -2.77
CA ALA A 296 13.04 -20.18 -1.72
C ALA A 296 13.72 -18.86 -1.31
N ASP A 297 14.79 -18.45 -2.00
CA ASP A 297 15.38 -17.11 -1.95
C ASP A 297 14.83 -16.15 -3.03
N GLU A 298 13.95 -16.62 -3.92
CA GLU A 298 13.17 -15.74 -4.80
C GLU A 298 12.26 -14.80 -3.98
N GLY A 299 12.20 -13.52 -4.36
CA GLY A 299 11.41 -12.53 -3.61
C GLY A 299 12.01 -12.10 -2.27
N MET A 300 13.18 -12.62 -1.87
CA MET A 300 13.75 -12.42 -0.54
C MET A 300 14.03 -10.94 -0.23
N LEU A 301 13.66 -10.54 0.99
CA LEU A 301 14.01 -9.24 1.57
C LEU A 301 15.38 -9.35 2.26
N MET A 302 16.40 -8.81 1.60
CA MET A 302 17.80 -8.78 2.02
C MET A 302 18.05 -7.56 2.92
N PRO A 303 18.69 -7.71 4.10
CA PRO A 303 19.14 -6.57 4.88
C PRO A 303 20.28 -5.83 4.17
N ILE A 304 20.33 -4.51 4.31
CA ILE A 304 21.48 -3.72 3.82
C ILE A 304 22.68 -3.93 4.76
N GLU A 305 22.46 -3.95 6.07
CA GLU A 305 23.54 -4.27 7.01
C GLU A 305 23.88 -5.77 6.96
N GLY A 306 25.17 -6.08 6.77
CA GLY A 306 25.67 -7.45 6.80
C GLY A 306 25.31 -8.31 5.57
N SER A 307 25.11 -7.72 4.39
CA SER A 307 25.03 -8.46 3.13
C SER A 307 25.93 -7.86 2.05
N ILE A 308 26.41 -8.69 1.12
CA ILE A 308 27.27 -8.27 0.00
C ILE A 308 26.53 -7.28 -0.92
N LEU A 309 25.25 -7.55 -1.17
CA LEU A 309 24.32 -6.66 -1.87
C LEU A 309 24.15 -5.31 -1.16
N GLY A 310 24.09 -5.33 0.17
CA GLY A 310 23.97 -4.13 1.00
C GLY A 310 25.25 -3.30 1.07
N GLU A 311 26.42 -3.94 1.10
CA GLU A 311 27.72 -3.26 1.03
C GLU A 311 27.91 -2.59 -0.34
N ALA A 312 27.52 -3.26 -1.45
CA ALA A 312 27.51 -2.65 -2.78
C ALA A 312 26.56 -1.43 -2.85
N TRP A 313 25.34 -1.58 -2.33
CA TRP A 313 24.34 -0.51 -2.28
C TRP A 313 24.80 0.70 -1.43
N GLN A 314 25.45 0.46 -0.29
CA GLN A 314 25.98 1.54 0.55
C GLN A 314 27.22 2.21 -0.04
N ALA A 315 28.10 1.45 -0.68
CA ALA A 315 29.32 1.99 -1.30
C ALA A 315 29.05 2.75 -2.60
N GLN A 316 27.97 2.42 -3.32
CA GLN A 316 27.76 2.81 -4.73
C GLN A 316 28.87 2.27 -5.65
N GLU A 317 29.39 1.10 -5.30
CA GLU A 317 30.46 0.38 -5.99
C GLU A 317 30.05 -1.09 -6.14
N SER A 318 30.41 -1.74 -7.24
CA SER A 318 30.12 -3.16 -7.43
C SER A 318 30.92 -4.04 -6.45
N ARG A 319 30.32 -5.17 -6.04
CA ARG A 319 30.94 -6.13 -5.11
C ARG A 319 30.81 -7.55 -5.64
N PHE A 320 31.97 -8.19 -5.83
CA PHE A 320 32.10 -9.59 -6.20
C PHE A 320 32.69 -10.39 -5.03
N GLU A 321 32.09 -11.53 -4.71
CA GLU A 321 32.52 -12.39 -3.62
C GLU A 321 32.35 -13.89 -3.96
N LEU A 322 33.29 -14.71 -3.50
CA LEU A 322 33.29 -16.18 -3.66
C LEU A 322 32.82 -16.87 -2.39
N ALA A 323 32.23 -18.07 -2.51
CA ALA A 323 31.89 -18.90 -1.37
C ALA A 323 33.12 -19.67 -0.83
N PRO A 324 33.34 -19.77 0.50
CA PRO A 324 32.51 -19.22 1.57
C PRO A 324 32.65 -17.70 1.70
N PHE A 325 31.51 -17.01 1.81
CA PHE A 325 31.47 -15.55 1.89
C PHE A 325 32.04 -15.04 3.23
N PRO A 326 32.52 -13.79 3.31
CA PRO A 326 33.07 -13.24 4.56
C PRO A 326 32.04 -13.23 5.70
N ASP A 327 32.41 -13.65 6.92
CA ASP A 327 31.51 -13.74 8.09
C ASP A 327 30.73 -12.44 8.38
N LYS A 328 31.32 -11.27 8.04
CA LYS A 328 30.69 -9.94 8.18
C LYS A 328 29.59 -9.65 7.16
N LEU A 329 29.49 -10.44 6.09
CA LEU A 329 28.56 -10.25 4.95
C LEU A 329 27.70 -11.49 4.63
N ASP A 330 27.99 -12.66 5.23
CA ASP A 330 27.12 -13.85 5.14
C ASP A 330 25.90 -13.74 6.06
N LEU A 331 25.17 -12.61 5.99
CA LEU A 331 23.96 -12.32 6.76
C LEU A 331 24.11 -12.65 8.26
N PRO A 332 25.01 -11.98 9.01
CA PRO A 332 25.34 -12.37 10.39
C PRO A 332 24.17 -12.28 11.39
N GLY A 333 24.37 -12.86 12.57
CA GLY A 333 23.42 -12.81 13.69
C GLY A 333 22.24 -13.79 13.62
N ASP A 334 21.50 -13.92 14.71
CA ASP A 334 20.39 -14.89 14.81
C ASP A 334 19.13 -14.48 14.02
N ALA A 335 18.87 -13.18 13.88
CA ALA A 335 17.76 -12.65 13.08
C ALA A 335 17.79 -13.12 11.61
N ASN A 336 18.98 -13.46 11.11
CA ASN A 336 19.21 -13.94 9.75
C ASN A 336 19.32 -15.47 9.63
N ARG A 337 19.20 -16.23 10.74
CA ARG A 337 19.30 -17.70 10.78
C ARG A 337 18.34 -18.42 9.83
N PHE A 338 17.19 -17.81 9.51
CA PHE A 338 16.27 -18.34 8.50
C PHE A 338 16.63 -17.90 7.08
N ARG A 339 17.05 -16.64 6.84
CA ARG A 339 17.55 -16.20 5.52
C ARG A 339 18.71 -17.07 5.01
N ARG A 340 19.69 -17.36 5.89
CA ARG A 340 20.82 -18.28 5.59
C ARG A 340 20.40 -19.73 5.25
N LYS A 341 19.13 -20.11 5.49
CA LYS A 341 18.55 -21.40 5.08
C LYS A 341 17.70 -21.32 3.81
N LEU A 342 17.29 -20.12 3.40
CA LEU A 342 16.57 -19.87 2.15
C LEU A 342 17.55 -19.69 0.98
N LEU A 343 18.73 -19.11 1.25
CA LEU A 343 19.83 -18.99 0.29
C LEU A 343 20.08 -20.33 -0.43
N TRP A 344 20.16 -20.25 -1.75
CA TRP A 344 20.40 -21.40 -2.64
C TRP A 344 21.64 -22.22 -2.23
N PRO A 345 21.51 -23.49 -1.82
CA PRO A 345 22.61 -24.29 -1.29
C PRO A 345 23.76 -24.63 -2.24
N LYS A 346 23.73 -24.13 -3.49
CA LYS A 346 24.82 -24.26 -4.47
C LYS A 346 25.51 -22.93 -4.81
N LEU A 347 24.99 -21.80 -4.31
CA LEU A 347 25.53 -20.47 -4.58
C LEU A 347 27.03 -20.45 -4.24
N SER A 348 27.86 -20.32 -5.28
CA SER A 348 29.32 -20.45 -5.19
C SER A 348 30.04 -19.12 -5.40
N TRP A 349 29.34 -18.12 -5.92
CA TRP A 349 29.78 -16.73 -6.08
C TRP A 349 28.56 -15.81 -6.23
N GLN A 350 28.75 -14.52 -5.97
CA GLN A 350 27.75 -13.48 -6.26
C GLN A 350 28.43 -12.16 -6.66
N LEU A 351 27.79 -11.42 -7.57
CA LEU A 351 28.17 -10.10 -8.07
C LEU A 351 26.97 -9.16 -7.87
N CYS A 352 27.18 -8.06 -7.14
CA CYS A 352 26.17 -7.05 -6.87
C CYS A 352 26.60 -5.72 -7.50
N ILE A 353 25.82 -5.20 -8.45
CA ILE A 353 26.12 -3.97 -9.21
C ILE A 353 25.04 -2.92 -8.90
N PRO A 354 25.35 -1.80 -8.24
CA PRO A 354 24.38 -0.72 -8.01
C PRO A 354 24.13 0.07 -9.30
N ILE A 355 22.86 0.31 -9.64
CA ILE A 355 22.43 1.08 -10.82
C ILE A 355 21.76 2.39 -10.37
N SER A 356 22.25 3.49 -10.92
CA SER A 356 21.84 4.85 -10.58
C SER A 356 21.20 5.58 -11.77
N ASP A 357 20.43 6.63 -11.47
CA ASP A 357 19.86 7.53 -12.48
C ASP A 357 20.92 8.46 -13.11
N LYS A 358 20.49 9.26 -14.10
CA LYS A 358 21.33 10.28 -14.75
C LYS A 358 21.87 11.36 -13.80
N ASN A 359 21.35 11.45 -12.57
CA ASN A 359 21.76 12.40 -11.54
C ASN A 359 22.68 11.75 -10.49
N GLY A 360 23.05 10.47 -10.64
CA GLY A 360 23.86 9.72 -9.69
C GLY A 360 23.09 9.23 -8.45
N ARG A 361 21.76 9.21 -8.47
CA ARG A 361 20.92 8.67 -7.40
C ARG A 361 20.74 7.16 -7.58
N PRO A 362 21.01 6.31 -6.56
CA PRO A 362 20.72 4.88 -6.66
C PRO A 362 19.23 4.61 -6.84
N ARG A 363 18.88 3.76 -7.80
CA ARG A 363 17.51 3.27 -8.02
C ARG A 363 17.34 1.83 -7.55
N PHE A 364 18.23 0.95 -7.98
CA PHE A 364 18.20 -0.49 -7.65
C PHE A 364 19.62 -1.08 -7.72
N ALA A 365 19.79 -2.32 -7.28
CA ALA A 365 21.02 -3.07 -7.49
C ALA A 365 20.72 -4.38 -8.24
N VAL A 366 21.55 -4.69 -9.22
CA VAL A 366 21.52 -5.95 -9.96
C VAL A 366 22.28 -6.98 -9.15
N TYR A 367 21.59 -8.06 -8.77
CA TYR A 367 22.13 -9.18 -8.02
C TYR A 367 22.31 -10.37 -8.98
N ILE A 368 23.55 -10.80 -9.18
CA ILE A 368 23.92 -11.94 -10.04
C ILE A 368 24.58 -13.01 -9.16
N GLY A 369 24.31 -14.29 -9.40
CA GLY A 369 25.02 -15.38 -8.72
C GLY A 369 24.84 -16.74 -9.37
N GLY A 370 25.82 -17.64 -9.19
CA GLY A 370 25.88 -18.93 -9.89
C GLY A 370 26.44 -20.08 -9.07
N ASP A 371 26.36 -21.31 -9.59
CA ASP A 371 26.92 -22.53 -8.98
C ASP A 371 28.27 -22.99 -9.57
N ALA A 372 28.81 -22.25 -10.55
CA ALA A 372 30.14 -22.46 -11.09
C ALA A 372 31.21 -22.23 -10.00
N LYS A 373 32.19 -23.15 -9.89
CA LYS A 373 33.31 -23.00 -8.96
C LYS A 373 34.46 -22.23 -9.63
N LEU A 374 34.35 -20.92 -9.57
CA LEU A 374 35.32 -19.98 -10.12
C LEU A 374 36.62 -20.00 -9.28
N LYS A 375 37.74 -19.60 -9.88
CA LYS A 375 39.06 -19.51 -9.22
C LYS A 375 39.44 -18.04 -9.06
N PRO A 376 39.98 -17.61 -7.90
CA PRO A 376 40.56 -16.29 -7.76
C PRO A 376 41.88 -16.22 -8.53
N ASP A 377 41.80 -15.79 -9.80
CA ASP A 377 42.93 -15.48 -10.68
C ASP A 377 42.60 -14.28 -11.59
N GLU A 378 43.61 -13.76 -12.29
CA GLU A 378 43.54 -12.56 -13.14
C GLU A 378 42.44 -12.65 -14.21
N ARG A 379 42.09 -13.86 -14.70
CA ARG A 379 40.99 -14.02 -15.66
C ARG A 379 39.63 -13.75 -15.02
N LEU A 380 39.45 -14.13 -13.75
CA LEU A 380 38.22 -13.86 -13.02
C LEU A 380 38.06 -12.35 -12.74
N GLU A 381 39.15 -11.66 -12.40
CA GLU A 381 39.11 -10.20 -12.20
C GLU A 381 38.72 -9.46 -13.50
N VAL A 382 39.28 -9.88 -14.64
CA VAL A 382 38.87 -9.37 -15.97
C VAL A 382 37.40 -9.71 -16.27
N ALA A 383 36.99 -10.98 -16.13
CA ALA A 383 35.62 -11.42 -16.42
C ALA A 383 34.55 -10.69 -15.57
N VAL A 384 34.82 -10.45 -14.28
CA VAL A 384 33.94 -9.67 -13.40
C VAL A 384 33.83 -8.23 -13.89
N THR A 385 34.95 -7.63 -14.30
CA THR A 385 35.00 -6.27 -14.85
C THR A 385 34.26 -6.16 -16.19
N GLU A 386 34.35 -7.19 -17.05
CA GLU A 386 33.62 -7.26 -18.33
C GLU A 386 32.10 -7.38 -18.10
N ILE A 387 31.65 -8.22 -17.16
CA ILE A 387 30.23 -8.32 -16.76
C ILE A 387 29.74 -6.98 -16.20
N GLU A 388 30.50 -6.36 -15.30
CA GLU A 388 30.13 -5.05 -14.73
C GLU A 388 29.95 -3.98 -15.80
N ASN A 389 30.88 -3.88 -16.75
CA ASN A 389 30.78 -2.91 -17.85
C ASN A 389 29.58 -3.20 -18.76
N ALA A 390 29.38 -4.45 -19.18
CA ALA A 390 28.28 -4.83 -20.07
C ALA A 390 26.89 -4.60 -19.43
N VAL A 391 26.77 -4.89 -18.13
CA VAL A 391 25.54 -4.64 -17.35
C VAL A 391 25.28 -3.14 -17.18
N ASN A 392 26.31 -2.34 -16.85
CA ASN A 392 26.16 -0.89 -16.75
C ASN A 392 25.80 -0.24 -18.10
N GLU A 393 26.44 -0.67 -19.20
CA GLU A 393 26.10 -0.20 -20.55
C GLU A 393 24.64 -0.55 -20.89
N PHE A 394 24.23 -1.81 -20.72
CA PHE A 394 22.86 -2.25 -20.97
C PHE A 394 21.83 -1.45 -20.16
N PHE A 395 22.03 -1.30 -18.84
CA PHE A 395 21.09 -0.54 -18.01
C PHE A 395 21.06 0.95 -18.37
N SER A 396 22.17 1.54 -18.80
CA SER A 396 22.21 2.95 -19.24
C SER A 396 21.30 3.22 -20.45
N LEU A 397 21.06 2.21 -21.30
CA LEU A 397 20.18 2.32 -22.46
C LEU A 397 18.69 2.24 -22.10
N ILE A 398 18.33 1.52 -21.04
CA ILE A 398 16.92 1.30 -20.63
C ILE A 398 16.48 2.12 -19.40
N ILE A 399 17.40 2.83 -18.74
CA ILE A 399 17.09 3.57 -17.48
C ILE A 399 16.03 4.66 -17.67
N GLU A 400 15.88 5.20 -18.88
CA GLU A 400 14.86 6.20 -19.23
C GLU A 400 13.46 5.58 -19.37
N GLU A 401 13.30 4.47 -20.09
CA GLU A 401 12.01 3.77 -20.17
C GLU A 401 11.59 3.23 -18.78
N LEU A 402 12.57 2.78 -17.98
CA LEU A 402 12.35 2.43 -16.57
C LEU A 402 11.90 3.62 -15.70
N SER A 403 12.22 4.88 -16.06
CA SER A 403 11.67 6.07 -15.39
C SER A 403 10.27 6.42 -15.88
N GLU A 404 10.01 6.41 -17.20
CA GLU A 404 8.68 6.72 -17.76
C GLU A 404 7.55 5.77 -17.31
N LEU A 405 7.93 4.57 -16.83
CA LEU A 405 7.05 3.57 -16.24
C LEU A 405 6.91 3.64 -14.71
N GLU A 406 7.66 4.52 -14.04
CA GLU A 406 7.60 4.78 -12.59
C GLU A 406 7.05 6.19 -12.27
N ASP A 407 7.34 7.22 -13.08
CA ASP A 407 6.93 8.62 -12.86
C ASP A 407 5.39 8.86 -12.87
N ASP A 408 4.59 7.87 -13.28
CA ASP A 408 3.11 7.90 -13.25
C ASP A 408 2.53 7.66 -11.83
N ASP A 409 3.40 7.52 -10.82
CA ASP A 409 3.01 7.24 -9.43
C ASP A 409 2.29 8.40 -8.71
N GLY A 410 2.20 9.58 -9.32
CA GLY A 410 1.29 10.67 -8.93
C GLY A 410 1.60 11.39 -7.60
N LEU A 411 2.59 10.91 -6.83
CA LEU A 411 2.83 11.32 -5.44
C LEU A 411 4.05 12.26 -5.25
N GLU A 412 5.00 12.31 -6.19
CA GLU A 412 6.23 13.14 -6.03
C GLU A 412 5.96 14.66 -5.91
N LYS A 413 4.79 15.15 -6.31
CA LYS A 413 4.47 16.59 -6.30
C LYS A 413 3.96 17.15 -4.97
N HIS A 414 3.84 16.33 -3.91
CA HIS A 414 3.25 16.77 -2.64
C HIS A 414 4.12 16.61 -1.38
N HIS A 415 5.38 16.18 -1.51
CA HIS A 415 6.31 16.05 -0.37
C HIS A 415 7.68 16.69 -0.62
N LEU A 416 7.69 18.02 -0.70
CA LEU A 416 8.83 18.92 -0.47
C LEU A 416 8.38 20.08 0.44
#